data_AF-A0AA45BKI4-F1
#
_entry.id   AF-A0AA45BKI4-F1
#
_cell.length_a   1.000
_cell.length_b   1.000
_cell.length_c   1.000
_cell.angle_alpha   90.00
_cell.angle_beta   90.00
_cell.angle_gamma   90.00
#
_symmetry.space_group_name_H-M   'P 1'
#
loop_
_entity.id
_entity.type
_entity.pdbx_description
1 polymer ?
#
loop_
_entity_poly.entity_id
_entity_poly.type
_entity_poly.pdbx_seq_one_letter_code
_entity_poly.pdbx_strand_id
1 'polypeptide(L)'
;MKHITLIITVVLSMFVMQGCKQGRDLQPQDYFEGKQLDIANIIYEGDRQKLDKVLPTVSKETLNRPAKAEMTLLFWAINNAIFDKNTPERLKIITDLVKAGADPLQPQPNTPGSPAEFVMKADKGIWIQAMLEGGLSPNARDKVHNQPIIFNSIFAKNTETLEVMLEHGADINIRNSLGDTLLIDALDYHSYDHVILLLEKGADSDIRGNSGWTMGNQLQRLINRSQDGSEAKASLERIRDELIKRGGKWPPAPVSQ
;
A
#
# COMPACT_ATOMS: atom_id res chain seq x y z
N MET A 1 29.06 29.26 34.20
CA MET A 1 27.89 28.46 34.62
C MET A 1 27.07 28.15 33.39
N LYS A 2 26.91 26.84 33.14
CA LYS A 2 25.94 26.12 32.27
C LYS A 2 25.16 26.96 31.24
N HIS A 3 25.37 26.68 29.96
CA HIS A 3 24.33 26.20 29.04
C HIS A 3 25.02 25.54 27.83
N ILE A 4 25.16 24.21 27.92
CA ILE A 4 25.44 23.35 26.77
C ILE A 4 24.12 23.28 26.00
N THR A 5 23.95 24.16 25.02
CA THR A 5 22.83 24.07 24.08
C THR A 5 23.24 23.05 23.03
N LEU A 6 22.67 21.85 23.18
CA LEU A 6 22.75 20.74 22.25
C LEU A 6 22.17 21.18 20.90
N ILE A 7 23.04 21.59 19.97
CA ILE A 7 22.67 21.81 18.57
C ILE A 7 22.47 20.43 17.94
N ILE A 8 21.29 19.83 18.16
CA ILE A 8 20.75 18.77 17.30
C ILE A 8 20.20 19.47 16.05
N THR A 9 21.08 19.99 15.20
CA THR A 9 20.71 20.33 13.84
C THR A 9 20.54 19.03 13.07
N VAL A 10 19.29 18.61 12.91
CA VAL A 10 18.71 18.24 11.61
C VAL A 10 19.70 17.57 10.64
N VAL A 11 20.14 16.36 10.96
CA VAL A 11 20.77 15.45 9.97
C VAL A 11 19.69 14.56 9.30
N LEU A 12 18.43 14.67 9.74
CA LEU A 12 17.33 13.79 9.33
C LEU A 12 16.52 14.26 8.10
N SER A 13 16.99 15.24 7.33
CA SER A 13 16.24 15.76 6.17
C SER A 13 17.06 16.03 4.90
N MET A 14 18.33 15.59 4.82
CA MET A 14 19.15 15.79 3.60
C MET A 14 19.17 14.62 2.60
N PHE A 15 18.42 13.54 2.81
CA PHE A 15 18.32 12.46 1.80
C PHE A 15 17.05 12.47 0.95
N VAL A 16 16.19 13.48 1.08
CA VAL A 16 14.98 13.62 0.25
C VAL A 16 15.10 14.70 -0.84
N MET A 17 16.19 15.48 -0.89
CA MET A 17 16.46 16.39 -2.01
C MET A 17 17.94 16.38 -2.44
N GLN A 18 18.36 15.27 -3.05
CA GLN A 18 19.36 15.29 -4.11
C GLN A 18 18.78 14.66 -5.39
N GLY A 19 17.67 15.22 -5.86
CA GLY A 19 17.15 15.03 -7.22
C GLY A 19 18.00 15.72 -8.31
N CYS A 20 19.33 15.76 -8.16
CA CYS A 20 20.28 16.31 -9.13
C CYS A 20 21.68 15.68 -8.98
N LYS A 21 21.77 14.36 -8.86
CA LYS A 21 22.96 13.60 -9.26
C LYS A 21 22.54 12.54 -10.28
N GLN A 22 22.85 12.83 -11.54
CA GLN A 22 22.75 11.92 -12.68
C GLN A 22 23.27 10.51 -12.33
N GLY A 23 22.49 9.48 -12.67
CA GLY A 23 23.00 8.17 -13.06
C GLY A 23 23.92 7.43 -12.08
N ARG A 24 23.50 7.24 -10.83
CA ARG A 24 24.02 6.08 -10.07
C ARG A 24 23.02 4.95 -10.22
N ASP A 25 23.32 4.01 -11.13
CA ASP A 25 22.74 2.68 -11.05
C ASP A 25 23.03 2.17 -9.63
N LEU A 26 21.98 2.01 -8.83
CA LEU A 26 22.10 1.39 -7.52
C LEU A 26 22.77 0.03 -7.72
N GLN A 27 23.92 -0.19 -7.11
CA GLN A 27 24.64 -1.45 -7.27
C GLN A 27 24.33 -2.40 -6.11
N PRO A 28 24.19 -3.71 -6.34
CA PRO A 28 23.97 -4.69 -5.28
C PRO A 28 24.98 -4.58 -4.12
N GLN A 29 26.27 -4.37 -4.43
CA GLN A 29 27.36 -4.28 -3.43
C GLN A 29 27.26 -3.07 -2.50
N ASP A 30 26.49 -2.05 -2.86
CA ASP A 30 26.26 -0.89 -1.98
C ASP A 30 25.39 -1.27 -0.77
N TYR A 31 24.58 -2.33 -0.90
CA TYR A 31 23.57 -2.72 0.08
C TYR A 31 23.86 -4.09 0.71
N PHE A 32 24.31 -5.05 -0.09
CA PHE A 32 24.36 -6.46 0.29
C PHE A 32 25.78 -7.01 0.36
N GLU A 33 25.95 -8.05 1.18
CA GLU A 33 27.18 -8.83 1.30
C GLU A 33 26.88 -10.33 1.39
N GLY A 34 27.91 -11.15 1.15
CA GLY A 34 27.81 -12.62 1.23
C GLY A 34 26.66 -13.18 0.38
N LYS A 35 25.91 -14.14 0.95
CA LYS A 35 24.82 -14.82 0.23
C LYS A 35 23.71 -13.88 -0.24
N GLN A 36 23.43 -12.77 0.48
CA GLN A 36 22.45 -11.79 0.03
C GLN A 36 22.96 -10.99 -1.18
N LEU A 37 24.26 -10.73 -1.28
CA LEU A 37 24.86 -10.07 -2.45
C LEU A 37 24.75 -10.96 -3.70
N ASP A 38 25.04 -12.25 -3.56
CA ASP A 38 24.92 -13.21 -4.67
C ASP A 38 23.49 -13.21 -5.24
N ILE A 39 22.48 -13.20 -4.37
CA ILE A 39 21.07 -13.15 -4.78
C ILE A 39 20.71 -11.78 -5.36
N ALA A 40 21.16 -10.69 -4.74
CA ALA A 40 20.87 -9.33 -5.21
C ALA A 40 21.46 -9.06 -6.61
N ASN A 41 22.63 -9.63 -6.92
CA ASN A 41 23.21 -9.60 -8.27
C ASN A 41 22.33 -10.33 -9.28
N ILE A 42 21.84 -11.53 -8.95
CA ILE A 42 20.91 -12.28 -9.83
C ILE A 42 19.63 -11.47 -10.07
N ILE A 43 19.07 -10.88 -9.01
CA ILE A 43 17.90 -10.01 -9.10
C ILE A 43 18.20 -8.81 -9.99
N TYR A 44 19.36 -8.16 -9.84
CA TYR A 44 19.78 -7.00 -10.64
C TYR A 44 19.93 -7.35 -12.13
N GLU A 45 20.60 -8.47 -12.44
CA GLU A 45 20.75 -9.03 -13.78
C GLU A 45 19.42 -9.44 -14.42
N GLY A 46 18.37 -9.69 -13.62
CA GLY A 46 17.08 -10.18 -14.10
C GLY A 46 17.10 -11.66 -14.51
N ASP A 47 18.12 -12.41 -14.08
CA ASP A 47 18.31 -13.82 -14.44
C ASP A 47 17.42 -14.73 -13.59
N ARG A 48 16.16 -14.85 -14.01
CA ARG A 48 15.17 -15.71 -13.35
C ARG A 48 15.57 -17.18 -13.35
N GLN A 49 16.24 -17.68 -14.39
CA GLN A 49 16.63 -19.10 -14.45
C GLN A 49 17.67 -19.46 -13.39
N LYS A 50 18.60 -18.54 -13.12
CA LYS A 50 19.56 -18.67 -12.03
C LYS A 50 18.88 -18.48 -10.68
N LEU A 51 17.94 -17.54 -10.57
CA LEU A 51 17.17 -17.31 -9.35
C LEU A 51 16.37 -18.56 -8.93
N ASP A 52 15.68 -19.21 -9.87
CA ASP A 52 14.88 -20.42 -9.65
C ASP A 52 15.71 -21.59 -9.08
N LYS A 53 16.99 -21.68 -9.45
CA LYS A 53 17.92 -22.70 -8.93
C LYS A 53 18.42 -22.36 -7.52
N VAL A 54 18.58 -21.06 -7.22
CA VAL A 54 19.18 -20.61 -5.96
C VAL A 54 18.14 -20.53 -4.85
N LEU A 55 16.95 -19.98 -5.12
CA LEU A 55 15.92 -19.71 -4.09
C LEU A 55 15.57 -20.90 -3.19
N PRO A 56 15.41 -22.15 -3.69
CA PRO A 56 15.12 -23.31 -2.84
C PRO A 56 16.19 -23.59 -1.76
N THR A 57 17.40 -23.05 -1.93
CA THR A 57 18.53 -23.24 -1.01
C THR A 57 18.72 -22.07 -0.04
N VAL A 58 17.88 -21.03 -0.13
CA VAL A 58 17.98 -19.81 0.68
C VAL A 58 17.04 -19.91 1.87
N SER A 59 17.55 -19.64 3.08
CA SER A 59 16.70 -19.62 4.27
C SER A 59 15.79 -18.39 4.28
N LYS A 60 14.61 -18.50 4.90
CA LYS A 60 13.72 -17.36 5.15
C LYS A 60 14.43 -16.24 5.91
N GLU A 61 15.31 -16.57 6.84
CA GLU A 61 16.14 -15.58 7.54
C GLU A 61 17.00 -14.78 6.55
N THR A 62 17.65 -15.44 5.58
CA THR A 62 18.47 -14.74 4.57
C THR A 62 17.63 -13.86 3.64
N LEU A 63 16.42 -14.30 3.28
CA LEU A 63 15.50 -13.51 2.44
C LEU A 63 15.02 -12.23 3.13
N ASN A 64 14.83 -12.29 4.46
CA ASN A 64 14.17 -11.24 5.24
C ASN A 64 15.12 -10.44 6.11
N ARG A 65 16.39 -10.82 6.29
CA ARG A 65 17.31 -10.01 7.10
C ARG A 65 17.60 -8.69 6.38
N PRO A 66 17.33 -7.52 6.99
CA PRO A 66 17.75 -6.24 6.43
C PRO A 66 19.26 -6.19 6.23
N ALA A 67 19.70 -5.57 5.13
CA ALA A 67 21.11 -5.34 4.81
C ALA A 67 21.50 -3.87 5.12
N LYS A 68 22.53 -3.32 4.46
CA LYS A 68 22.89 -1.91 4.64
C LYS A 68 21.73 -1.01 4.21
N ALA A 69 21.60 0.12 4.90
CA ALA A 69 20.45 1.03 4.75
C ALA A 69 19.07 0.34 4.92
N GLU A 70 19.07 -0.84 5.55
CA GLU A 70 17.88 -1.63 5.88
C GLU A 70 17.17 -2.22 4.65
N MET A 71 17.89 -2.29 3.53
CA MET A 71 17.39 -2.88 2.28
C MET A 71 17.14 -4.38 2.43
N THR A 72 15.96 -4.84 1.99
CA THR A 72 15.62 -6.27 1.89
C THR A 72 15.72 -6.73 0.44
N LEU A 73 15.87 -8.03 0.20
CA LEU A 73 15.91 -8.58 -1.17
C LEU A 73 14.59 -8.35 -1.92
N LEU A 74 13.46 -8.37 -1.21
CA LEU A 74 12.16 -8.07 -1.79
C LEU A 74 12.03 -6.60 -2.18
N PHE A 75 12.43 -5.68 -1.29
CA PHE A 75 12.40 -4.25 -1.61
C PHE A 75 13.41 -3.87 -2.70
N TRP A 76 14.54 -4.56 -2.76
CA TRP A 76 15.49 -4.47 -3.87
C TRP A 76 14.87 -4.88 -5.21
N ALA A 77 14.16 -6.01 -5.25
CA ALA A 77 13.47 -6.47 -6.46
C ALA A 77 12.40 -5.47 -6.93
N ILE A 78 11.63 -4.88 -6.00
CA ILE A 78 10.63 -3.84 -6.32
C ILE A 78 11.29 -2.61 -6.94
N ASN A 79 12.36 -2.10 -6.33
CA ASN A 79 13.09 -0.95 -6.88
C ASN A 79 13.58 -1.24 -8.30
N ASN A 80 14.20 -2.40 -8.53
CA ASN A 80 14.67 -2.78 -9.87
C ASN A 80 13.51 -2.90 -10.88
N ALA A 81 12.34 -3.40 -10.47
CA ALA A 81 11.17 -3.48 -11.34
C ALA A 81 10.62 -2.10 -11.75
N ILE A 82 10.63 -1.12 -10.82
CA ILE A 82 10.13 0.24 -11.04
C ILE A 82 11.05 1.01 -12.01
N PHE A 83 12.37 0.89 -11.86
CA PHE A 83 13.33 1.67 -12.64
C PHE A 83 13.70 1.04 -14.01
N ASP A 84 13.39 -0.25 -14.24
CA ASP A 84 13.67 -0.99 -15.49
C ASP A 84 12.38 -1.40 -16.25
N LYS A 85 11.56 -0.41 -16.58
CA LYS A 85 10.40 -0.49 -17.51
C LYS A 85 9.25 -1.46 -17.16
N ASN A 86 9.22 -2.07 -15.97
CA ASN A 86 8.18 -3.02 -15.55
C ASN A 86 8.05 -4.25 -16.47
N THR A 87 9.16 -4.91 -16.83
CA THR A 87 9.03 -6.13 -17.64
C THR A 87 8.27 -7.23 -16.87
N PRO A 88 7.49 -8.09 -17.56
CA PRO A 88 6.83 -9.23 -16.92
C PRO A 88 7.80 -10.13 -16.12
N GLU A 89 9.05 -10.23 -16.55
CA GLU A 89 10.10 -11.01 -15.89
C GLU A 89 10.47 -10.43 -14.51
N ARG A 90 10.54 -9.09 -14.39
CA ARG A 90 10.82 -8.44 -13.10
C ARG A 90 9.68 -8.65 -12.10
N LEU A 91 8.43 -8.64 -12.55
CA LEU A 91 7.27 -8.96 -11.70
C LEU A 91 7.29 -10.41 -11.23
N LYS A 92 7.72 -11.34 -12.08
CA LYS A 92 7.87 -12.75 -11.69
C LYS A 92 8.95 -12.94 -10.62
N ILE A 93 10.05 -12.17 -10.65
CA ILE A 93 11.06 -12.20 -9.57
C ILE A 93 10.44 -11.84 -8.21
N ILE A 94 9.57 -10.81 -8.16
CA ILE A 94 8.83 -10.45 -6.93
C ILE A 94 7.98 -11.65 -6.47
N THR A 95 7.23 -12.24 -7.41
CA THR A 95 6.39 -13.42 -7.16
C THR A 95 7.19 -14.58 -6.57
N ASP A 96 8.34 -14.91 -7.18
CA ASP A 96 9.18 -16.04 -6.79
C ASP A 96 9.83 -15.82 -5.42
N LEU A 97 10.24 -14.58 -5.11
CA LEU A 97 10.76 -14.22 -3.79
C LEU A 97 9.70 -14.40 -2.69
N VAL A 98 8.47 -13.95 -2.92
CA VAL A 98 7.38 -14.12 -1.94
C VAL A 98 7.04 -15.60 -1.77
N LYS A 99 6.99 -16.39 -2.86
CA LYS A 99 6.82 -17.86 -2.80
C LYS A 99 7.92 -18.55 -2.00
N ALA A 100 9.16 -18.07 -2.13
CA ALA A 100 10.31 -18.58 -1.37
C ALA A 100 10.29 -18.17 0.11
N GLY A 101 9.40 -17.26 0.51
CA GLY A 101 9.21 -16.81 1.89
C GLY A 101 9.86 -15.48 2.23
N ALA A 102 10.17 -14.64 1.22
CA ALA A 102 10.37 -13.22 1.45
C ALA A 102 9.06 -12.59 1.93
N ASP A 103 9.12 -11.73 2.93
CA ASP A 103 7.99 -11.20 3.66
C ASP A 103 7.57 -9.82 3.12
N PRO A 104 6.41 -9.71 2.43
CA PRO A 104 5.93 -8.44 1.92
C PRO A 104 5.53 -7.44 3.00
N LEU A 105 5.32 -7.91 4.24
CA LEU A 105 4.86 -7.13 5.38
C LEU A 105 6.00 -6.74 6.32
N GLN A 106 7.26 -6.98 5.93
CA GLN A 106 8.41 -6.61 6.73
C GLN A 106 8.53 -5.07 6.82
N PRO A 107 8.41 -4.48 8.03
CA PRO A 107 8.54 -3.03 8.20
C PRO A 107 9.91 -2.54 7.75
N GLN A 108 9.93 -1.41 7.05
CA GLN A 108 11.14 -0.70 6.66
C GLN A 108 11.42 0.42 7.69
N PRO A 109 12.62 0.52 8.27
CA PRO A 109 12.91 1.52 9.30
C PRO A 109 13.09 2.95 8.74
N ASN A 110 13.51 3.09 7.48
CA ASN A 110 13.74 4.39 6.84
C ASN A 110 12.64 4.79 5.85
N THR A 111 11.59 3.97 5.69
CA THR A 111 10.45 4.24 4.81
C THR A 111 9.20 3.79 5.55
N PRO A 112 8.19 4.66 5.77
CA PRO A 112 6.99 4.25 6.49
C PRO A 112 6.30 3.06 5.81
N GLY A 113 6.17 1.95 6.55
CA GLY A 113 5.47 0.74 6.12
C GLY A 113 6.38 -0.37 5.56
N SER A 114 5.77 -1.36 4.95
CA SER A 114 6.40 -2.53 4.34
C SER A 114 6.50 -2.43 2.81
N PRO A 115 7.20 -3.37 2.13
CA PRO A 115 7.18 -3.48 0.67
C PRO A 115 5.76 -3.51 0.07
N ALA A 116 4.84 -4.28 0.67
CA ALA A 116 3.44 -4.33 0.26
C ALA A 116 2.74 -2.97 0.47
N GLU A 117 2.89 -2.35 1.64
CA GLU A 117 2.28 -1.04 1.92
C GLU A 117 2.81 0.07 1.00
N PHE A 118 4.05 -0.02 0.57
CA PHE A 118 4.64 0.89 -0.41
C PHE A 118 3.95 0.77 -1.78
N VAL A 119 3.82 -0.45 -2.30
CA VAL A 119 3.18 -0.66 -3.62
C VAL A 119 1.67 -0.49 -3.60
N MET A 120 1.03 -0.63 -2.43
CA MET A 120 -0.39 -0.33 -2.25
C MET A 120 -0.74 1.12 -2.57
N LYS A 121 0.21 2.05 -2.45
CA LYS A 121 0.02 3.49 -2.71
C LYS A 121 0.35 3.88 -4.15
N ALA A 122 0.64 2.90 -5.00
CA ALA A 122 1.12 3.14 -6.36
C ALA A 122 -0.02 3.04 -7.38
N ASP A 123 0.16 3.73 -8.52
CA ASP A 123 -0.87 3.88 -9.55
C ASP A 123 -1.04 2.65 -10.46
N LYS A 124 -0.26 1.58 -10.24
CA LYS A 124 -0.36 0.34 -11.02
C LYS A 124 -0.54 -0.85 -10.08
N GLY A 125 -1.53 -1.69 -10.37
CA GLY A 125 -1.84 -2.86 -9.56
C GLY A 125 -0.85 -4.02 -9.75
N ILE A 126 -0.04 -3.98 -10.82
CA ILE A 126 0.86 -5.08 -11.21
C ILE A 126 1.86 -5.51 -10.11
N TRP A 127 2.29 -4.59 -9.24
CA TRP A 127 3.26 -4.91 -8.19
C TRP A 127 2.61 -5.62 -7.02
N ILE A 128 1.43 -5.17 -6.59
CA ILE A 128 0.68 -5.88 -5.55
C ILE A 128 0.18 -7.22 -6.10
N GLN A 129 -0.22 -7.28 -7.37
CA GLN A 129 -0.58 -8.52 -8.06
C GLN A 129 0.53 -9.56 -7.95
N ALA A 130 1.78 -9.19 -8.25
CA ALA A 130 2.92 -10.10 -8.14
C ALA A 130 3.11 -10.64 -6.71
N MET A 131 2.86 -9.82 -5.67
CA MET A 131 2.95 -10.28 -4.29
C MET A 131 1.79 -11.21 -3.91
N LEU A 132 0.57 -10.93 -4.38
CA LEU A 132 -0.62 -11.75 -4.19
C LEU A 132 -0.45 -13.13 -4.85
N GLU A 133 -0.01 -13.16 -6.11
CA GLU A 133 0.38 -14.37 -6.83
C GLU A 133 1.53 -15.14 -6.15
N GLY A 134 2.33 -14.40 -5.37
CA GLY A 134 3.42 -14.91 -4.55
C GLY A 134 2.96 -15.58 -3.24
N GLY A 135 1.72 -15.34 -2.81
CA GLY A 135 1.15 -15.86 -1.57
C GLY A 135 0.91 -14.82 -0.47
N LEU A 136 1.05 -13.52 -0.76
CA LEU A 136 0.54 -12.47 0.13
C LEU A 136 -0.98 -12.64 0.29
N SER A 137 -1.48 -12.63 1.52
CA SER A 137 -2.92 -12.62 1.76
C SER A 137 -3.53 -11.28 1.30
N PRO A 138 -4.64 -11.27 0.56
CA PRO A 138 -5.35 -10.04 0.20
C PRO A 138 -5.98 -9.34 1.44
N ASN A 139 -6.09 -10.04 2.56
CA ASN A 139 -6.56 -9.52 3.86
C ASN A 139 -5.41 -9.30 4.85
N ALA A 140 -4.17 -9.20 4.35
CA ALA A 140 -3.00 -8.95 5.15
C ALA A 140 -3.15 -7.68 5.99
N ARG A 141 -2.59 -7.73 7.20
CA ARG A 141 -2.48 -6.59 8.11
C ARG A 141 -1.03 -6.20 8.30
N ASP A 142 -0.76 -4.91 8.39
CA ASP A 142 0.59 -4.43 8.68
C ASP A 142 1.07 -4.91 10.06
N LYS A 143 2.38 -5.07 10.21
CA LYS A 143 2.97 -5.64 11.43
C LYS A 143 3.12 -4.65 12.58
N VAL A 144 2.91 -3.36 12.35
CA VAL A 144 3.15 -2.30 13.34
C VAL A 144 1.86 -1.93 14.06
N HIS A 145 0.78 -1.70 13.31
CA HIS A 145 -0.49 -1.18 13.79
C HIS A 145 -1.66 -2.16 13.57
N ASN A 146 -1.40 -3.31 12.95
CA ASN A 146 -2.41 -4.32 12.65
C ASN A 146 -3.58 -3.77 11.80
N GLN A 147 -3.31 -2.82 10.91
CA GLN A 147 -4.26 -2.28 9.94
C GLN A 147 -4.29 -3.12 8.67
N PRO A 148 -5.47 -3.34 8.06
CA PRO A 148 -5.53 -4.00 6.76
C PRO A 148 -4.79 -3.17 5.72
N ILE A 149 -3.84 -3.78 5.00
CA ILE A 149 -2.99 -3.03 4.07
C ILE A 149 -3.78 -2.42 2.91
N ILE A 150 -4.98 -2.95 2.61
CA ILE A 150 -5.87 -2.43 1.56
C ILE A 150 -6.24 -0.96 1.78
N PHE A 151 -6.27 -0.47 3.03
CA PHE A 151 -6.53 0.94 3.34
C PHE A 151 -5.48 1.89 2.77
N ASN A 152 -4.25 1.40 2.52
CA ASN A 152 -3.23 2.21 1.87
C ASN A 152 -3.58 2.55 0.41
N SER A 153 -4.52 1.85 -0.24
CA SER A 153 -4.93 2.15 -1.62
C SER A 153 -5.53 3.54 -1.76
N ILE A 154 -6.12 4.10 -0.70
CA ILE A 154 -6.71 5.46 -0.69
C ILE A 154 -5.70 6.52 -1.15
N PHE A 155 -4.41 6.28 -0.90
CA PHE A 155 -3.34 7.22 -1.26
C PHE A 155 -2.80 7.03 -2.68
N ALA A 156 -3.26 6.02 -3.42
CA ALA A 156 -2.95 5.87 -4.84
C ALA A 156 -3.72 6.91 -5.68
N LYS A 157 -3.17 7.30 -6.83
CA LYS A 157 -3.80 8.31 -7.71
C LYS A 157 -5.08 7.80 -8.38
N ASN A 158 -5.22 6.48 -8.52
CA ASN A 158 -6.33 5.82 -9.20
C ASN A 158 -6.77 4.57 -8.41
N THR A 159 -7.77 3.86 -8.92
CA THR A 159 -8.34 2.67 -8.28
C THR A 159 -7.70 1.35 -8.67
N GLU A 160 -6.70 1.32 -9.57
CA GLU A 160 -6.18 0.09 -10.18
C GLU A 160 -5.66 -0.90 -9.11
N THR A 161 -4.92 -0.38 -8.12
CA THR A 161 -4.39 -1.18 -7.02
C THR A 161 -5.49 -1.73 -6.10
N LEU A 162 -6.57 -0.97 -5.88
CA LEU A 162 -7.74 -1.44 -5.15
C LEU A 162 -8.48 -2.52 -5.93
N GLU A 163 -8.67 -2.35 -7.25
CA GLU A 163 -9.32 -3.33 -8.11
C GLU A 163 -8.60 -4.67 -8.07
N VAL A 164 -7.27 -4.68 -8.22
CA VAL A 164 -6.47 -5.90 -8.14
C VAL A 164 -6.63 -6.61 -6.80
N MET A 165 -6.62 -5.87 -5.69
CA MET A 165 -6.83 -6.44 -4.36
C MET A 165 -8.20 -7.13 -4.24
N LEU A 166 -9.25 -6.46 -4.70
CA LEU A 166 -10.62 -7.01 -4.68
C LEU A 166 -10.76 -8.24 -5.59
N GLU A 167 -10.14 -8.23 -6.77
CA GLU A 167 -10.11 -9.37 -7.71
C GLU A 167 -9.40 -10.59 -7.12
N HIS A 168 -8.42 -10.38 -6.25
CA HIS A 168 -7.72 -11.44 -5.53
C HIS A 168 -8.40 -11.85 -4.21
N GLY A 169 -9.64 -11.41 -3.98
CA GLY A 169 -10.45 -11.86 -2.85
C GLY A 169 -10.19 -11.10 -1.56
N ALA A 170 -9.75 -9.84 -1.63
CA ALA A 170 -9.77 -8.97 -0.46
C ALA A 170 -11.21 -8.81 0.03
N ASP A 171 -11.38 -8.88 1.34
CA ASP A 171 -12.66 -8.62 1.99
C ASP A 171 -12.97 -7.12 1.88
N ILE A 172 -13.90 -6.79 1.00
CA ILE A 172 -14.35 -5.43 0.73
C ILE A 172 -14.91 -4.72 1.98
N ASN A 173 -15.31 -5.50 2.99
CA ASN A 173 -15.89 -5.03 4.24
C ASN A 173 -14.91 -5.14 5.43
N ILE A 174 -13.63 -5.41 5.17
CA ILE A 174 -12.62 -5.51 6.22
C ILE A 174 -12.52 -4.21 7.02
N ARG A 175 -12.44 -4.35 8.34
CA ARG A 175 -12.48 -3.22 9.28
C ARG A 175 -11.07 -2.86 9.78
N ASN A 176 -10.79 -1.55 9.81
CA ASN A 176 -9.59 -0.99 10.45
C ASN A 176 -9.72 -1.02 11.99
N SER A 177 -8.73 -0.49 12.74
CA SER A 177 -8.80 -0.48 14.22
C SER A 177 -9.89 0.41 14.80
N LEU A 178 -10.40 1.38 14.04
CA LEU A 178 -11.55 2.21 14.42
C LEU A 178 -12.88 1.52 14.10
N GLY A 179 -12.83 0.30 13.55
CA GLY A 179 -14.01 -0.43 13.12
C GLY A 179 -14.61 0.10 11.82
N ASP A 180 -13.96 1.05 11.16
CA ASP A 180 -14.44 1.62 9.90
C ASP A 180 -14.09 0.68 8.74
N THR A 181 -14.95 0.63 7.73
CA THR A 181 -14.65 -0.03 6.45
C THR A 181 -13.88 0.92 5.54
N LEU A 182 -13.25 0.37 4.49
CA LEU A 182 -12.59 1.17 3.47
C LEU A 182 -13.56 2.17 2.80
N LEU A 183 -14.84 1.80 2.68
CA LEU A 183 -15.88 2.66 2.13
C LEU A 183 -16.12 3.93 2.99
N ILE A 184 -16.00 3.84 4.32
CA ILE A 184 -16.10 4.99 5.22
C ILE A 184 -14.84 5.86 5.10
N ASP A 185 -13.66 5.23 5.19
CA ASP A 185 -12.38 5.95 5.23
C ASP A 185 -12.12 6.70 3.91
N ALA A 186 -12.47 6.12 2.76
CA ALA A 186 -12.35 6.77 1.45
C ALA A 186 -13.15 8.09 1.35
N LEU A 187 -14.25 8.26 2.10
CA LEU A 187 -14.97 9.54 2.17
C LEU A 187 -14.22 10.60 2.98
N ASP A 188 -13.59 10.22 4.10
CA ASP A 188 -12.81 11.14 4.93
C ASP A 188 -11.55 11.67 4.20
N TYR A 189 -10.98 10.84 3.33
CA TYR A 189 -9.86 11.22 2.46
C TYR A 189 -10.27 11.85 1.13
N HIS A 190 -11.57 11.99 0.85
CA HIS A 190 -12.12 12.51 -0.40
C HIS A 190 -11.71 11.70 -1.65
N SER A 191 -11.42 10.40 -1.48
CA SER A 191 -11.10 9.47 -2.56
C SER A 191 -12.37 8.96 -3.24
N TYR A 192 -13.11 9.87 -3.88
CA TYR A 192 -14.45 9.60 -4.41
C TYR A 192 -14.51 8.47 -5.45
N ASP A 193 -13.50 8.32 -6.31
CA ASP A 193 -13.45 7.22 -7.27
C ASP A 193 -13.33 5.85 -6.56
N HIS A 194 -12.63 5.80 -5.43
CA HIS A 194 -12.58 4.59 -4.60
C HIS A 194 -13.93 4.29 -3.96
N VAL A 195 -14.66 5.32 -3.50
CA VAL A 195 -16.02 5.16 -2.96
C VAL A 195 -16.95 4.58 -4.03
N ILE A 196 -16.92 5.14 -5.25
CA ILE A 196 -17.72 4.64 -6.37
C ILE A 196 -17.36 3.19 -6.70
N LEU A 197 -16.07 2.86 -6.82
CA LEU A 197 -15.63 1.49 -7.08
C LEU A 197 -16.12 0.52 -5.99
N LEU A 198 -15.98 0.87 -4.71
CA LEU A 198 -16.38 0.01 -3.60
C LEU A 198 -17.89 -0.25 -3.63
N LEU A 199 -18.69 0.79 -3.85
CA LEU A 199 -20.13 0.64 -4.08
C LEU A 199 -20.39 -0.25 -5.30
N GLU A 200 -19.66 -0.03 -6.41
CA GLU A 200 -19.68 -0.84 -7.63
C GLU A 200 -19.47 -2.32 -7.41
N LYS A 201 -18.54 -2.66 -6.53
CA LYS A 201 -18.18 -4.03 -6.16
C LYS A 201 -19.01 -4.59 -5.00
N GLY A 202 -20.02 -3.86 -4.51
CA GLY A 202 -20.99 -4.35 -3.53
C GLY A 202 -20.54 -4.23 -2.07
N ALA A 203 -19.72 -3.22 -1.75
CA ALA A 203 -19.39 -2.90 -0.36
C ALA A 203 -20.67 -2.63 0.46
N ASP A 204 -20.72 -3.16 1.69
CA ASP A 204 -21.86 -2.99 2.57
C ASP A 204 -21.85 -1.58 3.19
N SER A 205 -22.81 -0.76 2.77
CA SER A 205 -22.96 0.63 3.22
C SER A 205 -23.52 0.77 4.64
N ASP A 206 -24.07 -0.30 5.22
CA ASP A 206 -24.71 -0.30 6.54
C ASP A 206 -23.75 -0.64 7.68
N ILE A 207 -22.52 -1.06 7.38
CA ILE A 207 -21.51 -1.34 8.42
C ILE A 207 -21.19 -0.06 9.19
N ARG A 208 -21.14 -0.21 10.51
CA ARG A 208 -20.83 0.89 11.43
C ARG A 208 -19.39 0.81 11.93
N GLY A 209 -18.73 1.96 11.92
CA GLY A 209 -17.54 2.21 12.72
C GLY A 209 -17.79 2.01 14.22
N ASN A 210 -16.72 1.98 15.01
CA ASN A 210 -16.84 1.92 16.48
C ASN A 210 -17.49 3.19 17.05
N SER A 211 -17.47 4.30 16.31
CA SER A 211 -18.20 5.53 16.61
C SER A 211 -19.70 5.46 16.31
N GLY A 212 -20.19 4.36 15.72
CA GLY A 212 -21.58 4.16 15.31
C GLY A 212 -21.95 4.74 13.94
N TRP A 213 -20.99 5.37 13.24
CA TRP A 213 -21.17 5.99 11.93
C TRP A 213 -21.16 4.95 10.80
N THR A 214 -22.08 5.09 9.86
CA THR A 214 -22.05 4.41 8.55
C THR A 214 -21.45 5.33 7.49
N MET A 215 -21.19 4.81 6.28
CA MET A 215 -20.81 5.65 5.14
C MET A 215 -21.90 6.69 4.84
N GLY A 216 -23.18 6.34 4.98
CA GLY A 216 -24.30 7.25 4.78
C GLY A 216 -24.24 8.46 5.71
N ASN A 217 -23.95 8.23 7.00
CA ASN A 217 -23.78 9.31 7.97
C ASN A 217 -22.62 10.24 7.57
N GLN A 218 -21.50 9.66 7.16
CA GLN A 218 -20.32 10.40 6.74
C GLN A 218 -20.60 11.23 5.48
N LEU A 219 -21.25 10.63 4.48
CA LEU A 219 -21.63 11.29 3.24
C LEU A 219 -22.58 12.47 3.49
N GLN A 220 -23.63 12.28 4.30
CA GLN A 220 -24.57 13.36 4.65
C GLN A 220 -23.86 14.52 5.33
N ARG A 221 -22.93 14.24 6.25
CA ARG A 221 -22.12 15.26 6.92
C ARG A 221 -21.28 16.06 5.92
N LEU A 222 -20.66 15.39 4.96
CA LEU A 222 -19.83 16.04 3.94
C LEU A 222 -20.67 16.92 3.01
N ILE A 223 -21.80 16.40 2.48
CA ILE A 223 -22.73 17.17 1.62
C ILE A 223 -23.20 18.45 2.32
N ASN A 224 -23.57 18.35 3.61
CA ASN A 224 -24.07 19.49 4.38
C ASN A 224 -23.01 20.58 4.61
N ARG A 225 -21.72 20.19 4.61
CA ARG A 225 -20.60 21.11 4.84
C ARG A 225 -20.00 21.65 3.54
N SER A 226 -20.29 21.05 2.40
CA SER A 226 -19.79 21.49 1.10
C SER A 226 -20.52 22.74 0.60
N GLN A 227 -19.77 23.62 -0.06
CA GLN A 227 -20.31 24.83 -0.68
C GLN A 227 -21.27 24.48 -1.83
N ASP A 228 -22.40 25.19 -1.90
CA ASP A 228 -23.35 25.06 -2.99
C ASP A 228 -22.71 25.35 -4.35
N GLY A 229 -22.99 24.50 -5.33
CA GLY A 229 -22.43 24.59 -6.69
C GLY A 229 -20.97 24.16 -6.84
N SER A 230 -20.30 23.71 -5.77
CA SER A 230 -18.93 23.22 -5.86
C SER A 230 -18.83 21.83 -6.51
N GLU A 231 -17.71 21.56 -7.17
CA GLU A 231 -17.40 20.23 -7.74
C GLU A 231 -17.37 19.14 -6.66
N ALA A 232 -16.87 19.48 -5.46
CA ALA A 232 -16.89 18.57 -4.31
C ALA A 232 -18.32 18.17 -3.92
N LYS A 233 -19.24 19.14 -3.83
CA LYS A 233 -20.64 18.85 -3.53
C LYS A 233 -21.29 18.00 -4.61
N ALA A 234 -21.06 18.33 -5.89
CA ALA A 234 -21.58 17.55 -7.01
C ALA A 234 -21.07 16.09 -7.01
N SER A 235 -19.81 15.87 -6.62
CA SER A 235 -19.23 14.53 -6.49
C SER A 235 -19.87 13.74 -5.35
N LEU A 236 -20.09 14.38 -4.19
CA LEU A 236 -20.76 13.75 -3.05
C LEU A 236 -22.23 13.43 -3.35
N GLU A 237 -22.93 14.32 -4.07
CA GLU A 237 -24.31 14.07 -4.52
C GLU A 237 -24.38 12.91 -5.52
N ARG A 238 -23.37 12.77 -6.39
CA ARG A 238 -23.24 11.59 -7.26
C ARG A 238 -23.03 10.30 -6.45
N ILE A 239 -22.17 10.32 -5.43
CA ILE A 239 -21.98 9.18 -4.53
C ILE A 239 -23.29 8.82 -3.83
N ARG A 240 -24.06 9.81 -3.39
CA ARG A 240 -25.38 9.59 -2.77
C ARG A 240 -26.31 8.88 -3.75
N ASP A 241 -26.36 9.35 -4.98
CA ASP A 241 -27.25 8.76 -5.99
C ASP A 241 -26.83 7.32 -6.33
N GLU A 242 -25.52 7.04 -6.40
CA GLU A 242 -25.00 5.69 -6.60
C GLU A 242 -25.27 4.77 -5.39
N LEU A 243 -25.16 5.29 -4.17
CA LEU A 243 -25.54 4.58 -2.95
C LEU A 243 -27.02 4.16 -2.99
N ILE A 244 -27.93 5.09 -3.31
CA ILE A 244 -29.38 4.82 -3.39
C ILE A 244 -29.67 3.80 -4.50
N LYS A 245 -29.05 3.97 -5.67
CA LYS A 245 -29.20 3.06 -6.81
C LYS A 245 -28.82 1.62 -6.46
N ARG A 246 -27.90 1.43 -5.50
CA ARG A 246 -27.46 0.12 -5.01
C ARG A 246 -28.25 -0.41 -3.81
N GLY A 247 -29.33 0.27 -3.44
CA GLY A 247 -30.19 -0.12 -2.32
C GLY A 247 -29.68 0.34 -0.95
N GLY A 248 -28.66 1.20 -0.91
CA GLY A 248 -28.18 1.81 0.32
C GLY A 248 -29.21 2.78 0.92
N LYS A 249 -29.20 2.89 2.26
CA LYS A 249 -30.17 3.71 2.99
C LYS A 249 -29.88 5.20 2.86
N TRP A 250 -30.89 5.97 2.46
CA TRP A 250 -30.83 7.43 2.44
C TRP A 250 -32.19 8.09 2.78
N PRO A 251 -32.23 9.12 3.64
CA PRO A 251 -31.13 9.61 4.48
C PRO A 251 -30.69 8.55 5.51
N PRO A 252 -29.44 8.61 6.01
CA PRO A 252 -28.96 7.64 6.98
C PRO A 252 -29.67 7.79 8.33
N ALA A 253 -29.79 6.69 9.07
CA ALA A 253 -30.30 6.74 10.44
C ALA A 253 -29.36 7.58 11.33
N PRO A 254 -29.87 8.35 12.31
CA PRO A 254 -29.03 9.07 13.26
C PRO A 254 -28.07 8.14 14.01
N VAL A 255 -26.89 8.66 14.36
CA VAL A 255 -25.97 7.97 15.28
C VAL A 255 -26.51 8.16 16.69
N SER A 256 -26.85 7.07 17.38
CA SER A 256 -27.26 7.13 18.79
C SER A 256 -26.07 7.54 19.65
N GLN A 257 -26.25 8.57 20.47
CA GLN A 257 -25.27 9.03 21.47
C GLN A 257 -25.15 8.05 22.63
#